data_AF-A0A853JCK5-F1
#
_entry.id   AF-A0A853JCK5-F1
#
_cell.length_a   1.000
_cell.length_b   1.000
_cell.length_c   1.000
_cell.angle_alpha   90.00
_cell.angle_beta   90.00
_cell.angle_gamma   90.00
#
_symmetry.space_group_name_H-M   'P 1'
#
loop_
_entity.id
_entity.type
_entity.pdbx_description
1 polymer ?
#
loop_
_entity_poly.entity_id
_entity_poly.type
_entity_poly.pdbx_seq_one_letter_code
_entity_poly.pdbx_strand_id
1 'polypeptide(L)'
;MATPTPWSPTIARRAAAEGRMTSGAFAAGGVWRILPGVPQRVARMPSKALQLLLVLAWSLAFGAGLACTATAGPRENRDPDAAGLVTEDLPRFWAAWNEAAQTGDRAQRVAAFQRGYLDRGTPGLEAFTRLRIHSADRLVSAIDEHPRYYASLRGSGDLLEAQKPAIREALRSMAAVYPGGVFPDVYFLIGRMNSGGTLDEAGLLIGLEMYGRGDGVPLGELGEWHRAVVGELANLPDIVAHEWVHFQQSPEVQDQPTLLRAALREGVADFLSELGTGRHINQHVHAWAEPRAAGLWAEFAQMMDGSDYTGWLYDTQAGDGRPADLGYWMGYRIARAYYRRAADKREAIRDMLRIEDAAAFLEASGVTEEFERSGRAGERKE
;
A
#
# COMPACT_ATOMS: atom_id res chain seq x y z
N MET A 1 -24.37 -20.64 14.21
CA MET A 1 -25.01 -19.50 13.51
C MET A 1 -24.11 -18.29 13.68
N ALA A 2 -23.37 -17.95 12.64
CA ALA A 2 -22.64 -16.70 12.36
C ALA A 2 -21.47 -17.10 11.43
N THR A 3 -21.71 -16.97 10.14
CA THR A 3 -20.74 -17.18 9.05
C THR A 3 -19.80 -15.97 8.94
N PRO A 4 -18.49 -16.16 8.72
CA PRO A 4 -17.60 -15.06 8.34
C PRO A 4 -17.75 -14.75 6.84
N THR A 5 -17.79 -13.46 6.51
CA THR A 5 -17.92 -12.93 5.15
C THR A 5 -16.51 -12.71 4.56
N PRO A 6 -16.23 -13.12 3.31
CA PRO A 6 -14.91 -12.99 2.71
C PRO A 6 -14.71 -11.64 2.00
N TRP A 7 -13.46 -11.18 1.98
CA TRP A 7 -12.95 -10.09 1.14
C TRP A 7 -12.58 -10.60 -0.26
N SER A 8 -12.95 -9.84 -1.30
CA SER A 8 -12.22 -9.73 -2.58
C SER A 8 -12.86 -8.64 -3.46
N PRO A 9 -12.15 -7.57 -3.82
CA PRO A 9 -12.50 -6.75 -4.97
C PRO A 9 -11.71 -7.23 -6.20
N THR A 10 -12.39 -7.29 -7.35
CA THR A 10 -11.89 -7.21 -8.75
C THR A 10 -12.32 -8.39 -9.63
N ILE A 11 -13.47 -8.29 -10.30
CA ILE A 11 -13.63 -8.76 -11.69
C ILE A 11 -14.54 -7.79 -12.44
N ALA A 12 -13.93 -6.82 -13.12
CA ALA A 12 -14.56 -6.10 -14.23
C ALA A 12 -13.74 -6.39 -15.50
N ARG A 13 -14.16 -7.41 -16.25
CA ARG A 13 -13.98 -7.63 -17.72
C ARG A 13 -13.95 -9.13 -18.02
N ARG A 14 -15.09 -9.68 -18.51
CA ARG A 14 -15.19 -10.62 -19.65
C ARG A 14 -16.58 -11.26 -19.67
N ALA A 15 -17.45 -10.77 -20.54
CA ALA A 15 -18.59 -11.54 -21.06
C ALA A 15 -18.93 -11.00 -22.46
N ALA A 16 -18.18 -11.46 -23.47
CA ALA A 16 -18.54 -11.33 -24.87
C ALA A 16 -17.99 -12.57 -25.59
N ALA A 17 -18.63 -13.70 -25.37
CA ALA A 17 -18.57 -14.87 -26.22
C ALA A 17 -19.85 -15.67 -25.99
N GLU A 18 -20.38 -16.24 -27.06
CA GLU A 18 -21.59 -17.07 -27.14
C GLU A 18 -22.89 -16.31 -27.42
N GLY A 19 -22.95 -15.80 -28.65
CA GLY A 19 -24.23 -15.57 -29.32
C GLY A 19 -24.87 -16.91 -29.68
N ARG A 20 -26.07 -17.15 -29.17
CA ARG A 20 -27.06 -18.02 -29.82
C ARG A 20 -28.40 -17.30 -29.87
N MET A 21 -28.94 -17.31 -31.08
CA MET A 21 -30.24 -16.77 -31.47
C MET A 21 -31.38 -17.38 -30.65
N THR A 22 -32.40 -16.57 -30.33
CA THR A 22 -33.79 -16.88 -30.71
C THR A 22 -34.62 -15.60 -30.79
N SER A 23 -35.39 -15.54 -31.86
CA SER A 23 -36.41 -14.56 -32.22
C SER A 23 -37.62 -14.60 -31.29
N GLY A 24 -38.20 -13.43 -30.99
CA GLY A 24 -39.51 -13.31 -30.35
C GLY A 24 -40.06 -11.90 -30.47
N ALA A 25 -40.91 -11.68 -31.48
CA ALA A 25 -41.62 -10.43 -31.69
C ALA A 25 -42.72 -10.24 -30.64
N PHE A 26 -42.84 -9.03 -30.08
CA PHE A 26 -44.12 -8.47 -29.66
C PHE A 26 -44.11 -6.95 -29.87
N ALA A 27 -45.01 -6.51 -30.75
CA ALA A 27 -45.38 -5.12 -30.92
C ALA A 27 -46.65 -4.85 -30.11
N ALA A 28 -46.72 -3.71 -29.41
CA ALA A 28 -47.94 -2.91 -29.27
C ALA A 28 -47.71 -1.64 -28.42
N GLY A 29 -48.00 -0.49 -29.02
CA GLY A 29 -48.74 0.61 -28.38
C GLY A 29 -47.98 1.58 -27.48
N GLY A 30 -47.77 2.81 -27.95
CA GLY A 30 -47.40 3.94 -27.09
C GLY A 30 -47.12 5.22 -27.85
N VAL A 31 -48.09 6.13 -27.81
CA VAL A 31 -48.27 7.33 -28.65
C VAL A 31 -47.24 8.45 -28.39
N TRP A 32 -46.76 9.05 -29.47
CA TRP A 32 -45.95 10.29 -29.50
C TRP A 32 -46.81 11.54 -29.29
N ARG A 33 -46.30 12.53 -28.53
CA ARG A 33 -46.75 13.93 -28.57
C ARG A 33 -45.58 14.83 -28.98
N ILE A 34 -45.68 15.45 -30.15
CA ILE A 34 -44.85 16.59 -30.59
C ILE A 34 -45.82 17.71 -31.00
N LEU A 35 -45.56 18.93 -30.52
CA LEU A 35 -46.28 20.18 -30.85
C LEU A 35 -45.51 20.98 -31.95
N PRO A 36 -46.16 21.95 -32.63
CA PRO A 36 -46.13 22.11 -34.08
C PRO A 36 -45.21 23.21 -34.61
N GLY A 37 -44.84 23.14 -35.89
CA GLY A 37 -44.26 24.29 -36.62
C GLY A 37 -43.55 23.95 -37.94
N VAL A 38 -44.29 23.61 -39.01
CA VAL A 38 -43.77 23.65 -40.39
C VAL A 38 -44.84 24.17 -41.35
N PRO A 39 -44.57 25.23 -42.15
CA PRO A 39 -45.33 25.55 -43.36
C PRO A 39 -44.80 24.76 -44.57
N GLN A 40 -45.71 24.34 -45.44
CA GLN A 40 -45.48 23.44 -46.58
C GLN A 40 -45.08 24.13 -47.90
N ARG A 41 -44.50 23.29 -48.78
CA ARG A 41 -44.32 23.35 -50.26
C ARG A 41 -42.94 23.90 -50.65
N VAL A 42 -42.09 23.14 -51.35
CA VAL A 42 -42.29 22.70 -52.75
C VAL A 42 -41.90 21.22 -52.97
N ALA A 43 -42.68 20.57 -53.83
CA ALA A 43 -42.60 19.17 -54.19
C ALA A 43 -41.69 18.91 -55.41
N ARG A 44 -41.19 17.67 -55.49
CA ARG A 44 -40.72 16.91 -56.67
C ARG A 44 -39.30 17.20 -57.18
N MET A 45 -38.37 16.28 -56.92
CA MET A 45 -37.45 15.70 -57.93
C MET A 45 -36.82 14.38 -57.42
N PRO A 46 -36.45 13.44 -58.31
CA PRO A 46 -36.18 12.04 -57.99
C PRO A 46 -34.78 11.78 -57.41
N SER A 47 -34.72 10.68 -56.67
CA SER A 47 -33.59 10.16 -55.89
C SER A 47 -32.37 9.81 -56.74
N LYS A 48 -31.18 9.97 -56.11
CA LYS A 48 -29.83 9.60 -56.57
C LYS A 48 -29.00 10.70 -57.27
N ALA A 49 -28.94 11.91 -56.69
CA ALA A 49 -27.81 12.83 -56.94
C ALA A 49 -27.56 13.86 -55.80
N LEU A 50 -28.09 13.64 -54.59
CA LEU A 50 -27.93 14.55 -53.44
C LEU A 50 -27.56 13.81 -52.15
N GLN A 51 -26.69 12.81 -52.27
CA GLN A 51 -25.99 12.19 -51.12
C GLN A 51 -24.46 12.26 -51.27
N LEU A 52 -23.95 12.93 -52.31
CA LEU A 52 -22.51 13.05 -52.57
C LEU A 52 -21.99 14.49 -52.48
N LEU A 53 -22.71 15.40 -51.81
CA LEU A 53 -22.29 16.80 -51.58
C LEU A 53 -22.69 17.33 -50.19
N LEU A 54 -22.88 16.43 -49.21
CA LEU A 54 -23.05 16.77 -47.78
C LEU A 54 -22.08 16.02 -46.86
N VAL A 55 -21.07 15.36 -47.44
CA VAL A 55 -19.96 14.71 -46.70
C VAL A 55 -18.67 15.57 -46.73
N LEU A 56 -18.68 16.70 -47.45
CA LEU A 56 -17.50 17.57 -47.61
C LEU A 56 -17.69 19.02 -47.10
N ALA A 57 -18.72 19.25 -46.28
CA ALA A 57 -18.98 20.54 -45.62
C ALA A 57 -19.24 20.42 -44.11
N TRP A 58 -18.78 19.33 -43.50
CA TRP A 58 -18.66 19.16 -42.04
C TRP A 58 -17.23 18.73 -41.66
N SER A 59 -16.25 19.17 -42.44
CA SER A 59 -14.83 18.86 -42.26
C SER A 59 -13.97 20.07 -41.88
N LEU A 60 -14.58 21.26 -41.67
CA LEU A 60 -13.86 22.53 -41.51
C LEU A 60 -14.44 23.47 -40.45
N ALA A 61 -15.20 22.95 -39.46
CA ALA A 61 -15.73 23.76 -38.35
C ALA A 61 -15.75 23.05 -36.98
N PHE A 62 -14.86 22.08 -36.76
CA PHE A 62 -14.55 21.52 -35.42
C PHE A 62 -13.02 21.44 -35.19
N GLY A 63 -12.28 22.37 -35.78
CA GLY A 63 -10.83 22.52 -35.59
C GLY A 63 -10.48 23.53 -34.49
N ALA A 64 -11.24 23.56 -33.40
CA ALA A 64 -10.95 24.40 -32.24
C ALA A 64 -10.94 23.55 -30.97
N GLY A 65 -9.73 23.26 -30.50
CA GLY A 65 -9.45 23.15 -29.06
C GLY A 65 -10.03 21.94 -28.31
N LEU A 66 -9.91 20.72 -28.84
CA LEU A 66 -9.68 19.57 -27.95
C LEU A 66 -8.17 19.45 -27.78
N ALA A 67 -7.62 20.30 -26.91
CA ALA A 67 -6.43 19.90 -26.21
C ALA A 67 -6.83 18.65 -25.43
N CYS A 68 -6.46 17.47 -25.95
CA CYS A 68 -6.27 16.31 -25.10
C CYS A 68 -5.23 16.76 -24.07
N THR A 69 -5.69 17.27 -22.93
CA THR A 69 -4.98 17.04 -21.68
C THR A 69 -5.03 15.53 -21.52
N ALA A 70 -4.07 14.83 -22.14
CA ALA A 70 -3.59 13.62 -21.55
C ALA A 70 -3.28 14.03 -20.12
N THR A 71 -4.11 13.62 -19.17
CA THR A 71 -3.67 13.51 -17.79
C THR A 71 -2.41 12.68 -17.89
N ALA A 72 -1.25 13.34 -17.85
CA ALA A 72 -0.01 12.64 -17.69
C ALA A 72 -0.27 11.79 -16.44
N GLY A 73 -0.27 10.46 -16.60
CA GLY A 73 -0.15 9.59 -15.44
C GLY A 73 1.05 10.07 -14.61
N PRO A 74 1.10 9.75 -13.30
CA PRO A 74 2.19 10.17 -12.43
C PRO A 74 3.50 10.06 -13.20
N ARG A 75 4.14 11.19 -13.46
CA ARG A 75 5.38 11.24 -14.23
C ARG A 75 6.33 10.37 -13.44
N GLU A 76 6.72 9.20 -13.95
CA GLU A 76 7.60 8.27 -13.22
C GLU A 76 8.84 9.03 -12.76
N ASN A 77 8.84 9.48 -11.51
CA ASN A 77 9.92 10.28 -10.98
C ASN A 77 11.08 9.32 -10.70
N ARG A 78 12.22 9.51 -11.36
CA ARG A 78 13.42 8.70 -11.16
C ARG A 78 14.48 9.41 -10.33
N ASP A 79 14.18 10.61 -9.86
CA ASP A 79 15.07 11.42 -9.04
C ASP A 79 14.64 11.32 -7.55
N PRO A 80 15.44 10.69 -6.68
CA PRO A 80 15.13 10.59 -5.25
C PRO A 80 15.02 11.96 -4.54
N ASP A 81 15.70 12.99 -5.06
CA ASP A 81 15.64 14.33 -4.49
C ASP A 81 14.38 15.10 -4.91
N ALA A 82 13.72 14.67 -5.99
CA ALA A 82 12.50 15.28 -6.50
C ALA A 82 11.20 14.71 -5.87
N ALA A 83 11.27 13.58 -5.16
CA ALA A 83 10.10 13.02 -4.47
C ALA A 83 9.56 14.00 -3.42
N GLY A 84 8.28 14.30 -3.36
CA GLY A 84 7.70 15.13 -2.30
C GLY A 84 7.84 14.46 -0.92
N LEU A 85 8.16 15.24 0.12
CA LEU A 85 8.00 14.82 1.52
C LEU A 85 6.86 15.65 2.11
N VAL A 86 5.63 15.15 1.93
CA VAL A 86 4.38 15.88 2.08
C VAL A 86 3.88 15.81 3.52
N THR A 87 3.71 16.98 4.14
CA THR A 87 3.32 17.11 5.55
C THR A 87 2.09 18.00 5.76
N GLU A 88 1.42 18.44 4.68
CA GLU A 88 0.32 19.41 4.75
C GLU A 88 -0.91 18.93 5.55
N ASP A 89 -1.05 17.62 5.73
CA ASP A 89 -2.16 17.01 6.46
C ASP A 89 -1.95 17.00 7.98
N LEU A 90 -0.71 17.10 8.46
CA LEU A 90 -0.41 17.18 9.90
C LEU A 90 -1.01 18.41 10.57
N PRO A 91 -0.84 19.66 10.07
CA PRO A 91 -1.50 20.81 10.67
C PRO A 91 -3.03 20.75 10.54
N ARG A 92 -3.57 20.07 9.51
CA ARG A 92 -5.02 19.87 9.34
C ARG A 92 -5.58 18.94 10.42
N PHE A 93 -4.90 17.83 10.68
CA PHE A 93 -5.25 16.92 11.77
C PHE A 93 -5.30 17.66 13.10
N TRP A 94 -4.28 18.46 13.43
CA TRP A 94 -4.22 19.17 14.70
C TRP A 94 -5.23 20.31 14.81
N ALA A 95 -5.59 20.96 13.70
CA ALA A 95 -6.69 21.92 13.68
C ALA A 95 -8.03 21.24 13.99
N ALA A 96 -8.31 20.09 13.33
CA ALA A 96 -9.51 19.30 13.60
C ALA A 96 -9.55 18.75 15.03
N TRP A 97 -8.40 18.32 15.58
CA TRP A 97 -8.26 17.94 16.98
C TRP A 97 -8.66 19.07 17.93
N ASN A 98 -8.15 20.29 17.70
CA ASN A 98 -8.45 21.44 18.55
C ASN A 98 -9.91 21.87 18.45
N GLU A 99 -10.55 21.75 17.27
CA GLU A 99 -12.00 21.98 17.10
C GLU A 99 -12.81 20.92 17.86
N ALA A 100 -12.45 19.64 17.68
CA ALA A 100 -13.10 18.53 18.37
C ALA A 100 -12.99 18.62 19.90
N ALA A 101 -11.92 19.20 20.44
CA ALA A 101 -11.74 19.39 21.88
C ALA A 101 -12.67 20.44 22.51
N GLN A 102 -13.36 21.26 21.70
CA GLN A 102 -14.28 22.30 22.20
C GLN A 102 -15.68 21.76 22.53
N THR A 103 -15.94 20.47 22.29
CA THR A 103 -17.25 19.87 22.47
C THR A 103 -17.15 18.46 23.05
N GLY A 104 -18.10 18.11 23.93
CA GLY A 104 -18.29 16.74 24.41
C GLY A 104 -19.17 15.90 23.48
N ASP A 105 -19.80 16.51 22.46
CA ASP A 105 -20.68 15.82 21.54
C ASP A 105 -19.88 15.05 20.48
N ARG A 106 -20.06 13.73 20.44
CA ARG A 106 -19.32 12.87 19.50
C ARG A 106 -19.62 13.19 18.04
N ALA A 107 -20.87 13.49 17.68
CA ALA A 107 -21.23 13.78 16.30
C ALA A 107 -20.55 15.06 15.80
N GLN A 108 -20.43 16.08 16.66
CA GLN A 108 -19.67 17.29 16.35
C GLN A 108 -18.17 17.03 16.19
N ARG A 109 -17.58 16.17 17.04
CA ARG A 109 -16.17 15.74 16.89
C ARG A 109 -15.90 15.02 15.58
N VAL A 110 -16.76 14.06 15.23
CA VAL A 110 -16.69 13.34 13.93
C VAL A 110 -16.79 14.33 12.78
N ALA A 111 -17.71 15.29 12.86
CA ALA A 111 -17.88 16.29 11.81
C ALA A 111 -16.68 17.25 11.71
N ALA A 112 -15.99 17.56 12.81
CA ALA A 112 -14.76 18.35 12.82
C ALA A 112 -13.62 17.63 12.06
N PHE A 113 -13.41 16.34 12.33
CA PHE A 113 -12.42 15.54 11.59
C PHE A 113 -12.80 15.33 10.12
N GLN A 114 -14.09 15.11 9.83
CA GLN A 114 -14.55 14.97 8.45
C GLN A 114 -14.23 16.24 7.64
N ARG A 115 -14.69 17.41 8.09
CA ARG A 115 -14.52 18.68 7.35
C ARG A 115 -13.10 19.24 7.41
N GLY A 116 -12.45 19.13 8.56
CA GLY A 116 -11.18 19.79 8.85
C GLY A 116 -9.97 18.99 8.37
N TYR A 117 -10.09 17.66 8.31
CA TYR A 117 -9.00 16.75 7.98
C TYR A 117 -9.30 15.95 6.70
N LEU A 118 -10.33 15.10 6.70
CA LEU A 118 -10.55 14.13 5.61
C LEU A 118 -11.02 14.78 4.29
N ASP A 119 -12.03 15.66 4.33
CA ASP A 119 -12.58 16.36 3.14
C ASP A 119 -11.58 17.30 2.47
N ARG A 120 -10.52 17.65 3.21
CA ARG A 120 -9.46 18.55 2.77
C ARG A 120 -8.14 17.80 2.60
N GLY A 121 -8.14 16.48 2.57
CA GLY A 121 -6.90 15.71 2.50
C GLY A 121 -6.08 15.98 1.23
N THR A 122 -4.77 15.80 1.32
CA THR A 122 -3.95 15.62 0.11
C THR A 122 -4.33 14.31 -0.61
N PRO A 123 -3.87 14.07 -1.85
CA PRO A 123 -4.07 12.79 -2.51
C PRO A 123 -3.63 11.59 -1.65
N GLY A 124 -2.54 11.74 -0.88
CA GLY A 124 -2.10 10.72 0.06
C GLY A 124 -3.06 10.49 1.22
N LEU A 125 -3.66 11.53 1.81
CA LEU A 125 -4.66 11.34 2.85
C LEU A 125 -5.97 10.75 2.29
N GLU A 126 -6.38 11.12 1.07
CA GLU A 126 -7.54 10.50 0.42
C GLU A 126 -7.32 9.00 0.21
N ALA A 127 -6.14 8.62 -0.28
CA ALA A 127 -5.71 7.24 -0.42
C ALA A 127 -5.66 6.48 0.91
N PHE A 128 -5.00 7.07 1.91
CA PHE A 128 -4.89 6.49 3.24
C PHE A 128 -6.24 6.40 3.94
N THR A 129 -7.16 7.32 3.65
CA THR A 129 -8.53 7.23 4.13
C THR A 129 -9.24 6.03 3.53
N ARG A 130 -9.15 5.82 2.22
CA ARG A 130 -9.77 4.66 1.57
C ARG A 130 -9.20 3.34 2.11
N LEU A 131 -7.87 3.25 2.24
CA LEU A 131 -7.16 2.02 2.56
C LEU A 131 -7.16 1.71 4.06
N ARG A 132 -6.98 2.72 4.91
CA ARG A 132 -6.64 2.53 6.33
C ARG A 132 -7.63 3.19 7.29
N ILE A 133 -7.98 4.47 7.14
CA ILE A 133 -8.85 5.18 8.10
C ILE A 133 -10.34 4.81 7.94
N HIS A 134 -10.79 4.68 6.70
CA HIS A 134 -12.16 4.48 6.18
C HIS A 134 -13.19 5.59 6.48
N SER A 135 -13.22 6.15 7.70
CA SER A 135 -14.16 7.23 8.02
C SER A 135 -13.71 8.06 9.22
N ALA A 136 -14.23 9.29 9.32
CA ALA A 136 -14.01 10.14 10.50
C ALA A 136 -14.54 9.49 11.79
N ASP A 137 -15.62 8.71 11.71
CA ASP A 137 -16.14 7.98 12.88
C ASP A 137 -15.13 6.94 13.40
N ARG A 138 -14.50 6.16 12.51
CA ARG A 138 -13.47 5.19 12.91
C ARG A 138 -12.21 5.86 13.43
N LEU A 139 -11.82 6.99 12.84
CA LEU A 139 -10.71 7.80 13.34
C LEU A 139 -10.98 8.28 14.77
N VAL A 140 -12.16 8.87 15.00
CA VAL A 140 -12.57 9.36 16.32
C VAL A 140 -12.67 8.23 17.34
N SER A 141 -13.17 7.04 16.97
CA SER A 141 -13.14 5.87 17.86
C SER A 141 -11.72 5.50 18.29
N ALA A 142 -10.76 5.43 17.36
CA ALA A 142 -9.38 5.10 17.69
C ALA A 142 -8.72 6.16 18.60
N ILE A 143 -9.05 7.44 18.40
CA ILE A 143 -8.63 8.54 19.27
C ILE A 143 -9.24 8.39 20.67
N ASP A 144 -10.52 8.04 20.77
CA ASP A 144 -11.23 7.88 22.04
C ASP A 144 -10.73 6.67 22.84
N GLU A 145 -10.26 5.63 22.16
CA GLU A 145 -9.62 4.46 22.78
C GLU A 145 -8.21 4.78 23.32
N HIS A 146 -7.48 5.72 22.70
CA HIS A 146 -6.09 6.02 23.02
C HIS A 146 -5.79 7.54 23.19
N PRO A 147 -6.58 8.28 23.99
CA PRO A 147 -6.55 9.74 23.97
C PRO A 147 -5.23 10.34 24.46
N ARG A 148 -4.58 9.74 25.47
CA ARG A 148 -3.27 10.23 25.95
C ARG A 148 -2.17 9.88 24.95
N TYR A 149 -2.26 8.72 24.31
CA TYR A 149 -1.32 8.35 23.26
C TYR A 149 -1.39 9.32 22.08
N TYR A 150 -2.57 9.56 21.50
CA TYR A 150 -2.70 10.53 20.40
C TYR A 150 -2.29 11.94 20.83
N ALA A 151 -2.63 12.39 22.03
CA ALA A 151 -2.18 13.68 22.53
C ALA A 151 -0.65 13.78 22.61
N SER A 152 0.05 12.68 22.91
CA SER A 152 1.52 12.63 22.95
C SER A 152 2.18 12.77 21.58
N LEU A 153 1.45 12.50 20.48
CA LEU A 153 1.93 12.72 19.12
C LEU A 153 2.03 14.21 18.76
N ARG A 154 1.53 15.11 19.62
CA ARG A 154 1.64 16.56 19.37
C ARG A 154 3.12 16.95 19.29
N GLY A 155 3.50 17.63 18.20
CA GLY A 155 4.89 17.98 17.93
C GLY A 155 5.65 16.96 17.07
N SER A 156 5.03 15.83 16.70
CA SER A 156 5.61 14.86 15.75
C SER A 156 5.97 15.50 14.39
N GLY A 157 5.25 16.55 13.99
CA GLY A 157 5.58 17.34 12.80
C GLY A 157 6.97 17.98 12.86
N ASP A 158 7.33 18.62 13.98
CA ASP A 158 8.65 19.26 14.12
C ASP A 158 9.77 18.21 14.14
N LEU A 159 9.53 17.08 14.81
CA LEU A 159 10.46 15.95 14.82
C LEU A 159 10.61 15.31 13.43
N LEU A 160 9.54 15.22 12.65
CA LEU A 160 9.58 14.77 11.26
C LEU A 160 10.40 15.74 10.38
N GLU A 161 10.25 17.05 10.53
CA GLU A 161 11.07 18.02 9.80
C GLU A 161 12.57 17.80 10.06
N ALA A 162 12.94 17.47 11.30
CA ALA A 162 14.32 17.11 11.64
C ALA A 162 14.80 15.78 11.02
N GLN A 163 13.89 14.86 10.69
CA GLN A 163 14.20 13.58 10.04
C GLN A 163 14.25 13.66 8.52
N LYS A 164 13.68 14.69 7.88
CA LYS A 164 13.66 14.82 6.41
C LYS A 164 15.04 14.65 5.74
N PRO A 165 16.16 15.20 6.27
CA PRO A 165 17.48 14.95 5.68
C PRO A 165 17.88 13.47 5.68
N ALA A 166 17.59 12.73 6.75
CA ALA A 166 17.87 11.30 6.83
C ALA A 166 16.98 10.49 5.88
N ILE A 167 15.71 10.89 5.72
CA ILE A 167 14.78 10.30 4.75
C ILE A 167 15.28 10.51 3.32
N ARG A 168 15.78 11.71 2.99
CA ARG A 168 16.41 12.00 1.69
C ARG A 168 17.61 11.11 1.43
N GLU A 169 18.49 10.97 2.43
CA GLU A 169 19.66 10.11 2.31
C GLU A 169 19.26 8.65 2.08
N ALA A 170 18.25 8.14 2.79
CA ALA A 170 17.73 6.81 2.55
C ALA A 170 17.25 6.64 1.11
N LEU A 171 16.47 7.57 0.56
CA LEU A 171 16.02 7.52 -0.85
C LEU A 171 17.19 7.53 -1.85
N ARG A 172 18.23 8.33 -1.61
CA ARG A 172 19.45 8.34 -2.44
C ARG A 172 20.19 6.99 -2.37
N SER A 173 20.31 6.42 -1.18
CA SER A 173 20.88 5.08 -1.01
C SER A 173 20.07 4.02 -1.74
N MET A 174 18.74 4.10 -1.72
CA MET A 174 17.87 3.20 -2.49
C MET A 174 18.07 3.36 -4.00
N ALA A 175 18.32 4.58 -4.49
CA ALA A 175 18.69 4.80 -5.90
C ALA A 175 20.01 4.12 -6.28
N ALA A 176 20.94 3.97 -5.35
CA ALA A 176 22.17 3.21 -5.58
C ALA A 176 21.92 1.69 -5.61
N VAL A 177 21.00 1.18 -4.78
CA VAL A 177 20.58 -0.23 -4.78
C VAL A 177 19.90 -0.61 -6.10
N TYR A 178 18.96 0.21 -6.56
CA TYR A 178 18.24 -0.03 -7.80
C TYR A 178 18.04 1.27 -8.62
N PRO A 179 19.02 1.61 -9.49
CA PRO A 179 19.01 2.87 -10.27
C PRO A 179 17.82 3.06 -11.21
N GLY A 180 17.09 1.98 -11.52
CA GLY A 180 15.89 2.01 -12.35
C GLY A 180 14.60 2.33 -11.59
N GLY A 181 14.65 2.53 -10.27
CA GLY A 181 13.49 2.70 -9.42
C GLY A 181 12.74 4.01 -9.59
N VAL A 182 11.47 4.00 -9.19
CA VAL A 182 10.57 5.15 -9.19
C VAL A 182 10.45 5.69 -7.77
N PHE A 183 10.51 7.00 -7.62
CA PHE A 183 10.50 7.73 -6.35
C PHE A 183 9.22 8.57 -6.26
N PRO A 184 8.09 7.97 -5.84
CA PRO A 184 6.85 8.71 -5.66
C PRO A 184 6.95 9.67 -4.47
N ASP A 185 5.95 10.53 -4.32
CA ASP A 185 5.82 11.36 -3.12
C ASP A 185 5.59 10.48 -1.88
N VAL A 186 6.08 10.97 -0.74
CA VAL A 186 5.94 10.35 0.58
C VAL A 186 5.04 11.25 1.42
N TYR A 187 3.89 10.72 1.83
CA TYR A 187 2.90 11.41 2.63
C TYR A 187 2.99 10.98 4.09
N PHE A 188 3.11 11.93 5.00
CA PHE A 188 3.14 11.69 6.44
C PHE A 188 1.80 12.08 7.06
N LEU A 189 1.11 11.11 7.63
CA LEU A 189 -0.30 11.18 7.97
C LEU A 189 -0.52 10.74 9.42
N ILE A 190 -1.69 11.06 9.98
CA ILE A 190 -2.16 10.49 11.25
C ILE A 190 -3.43 9.70 10.98
N GLY A 191 -3.35 8.39 11.23
CA GLY A 191 -4.39 7.41 10.98
C GLY A 191 -5.06 6.90 12.25
N ARG A 192 -5.41 5.61 12.22
CA ARG A 192 -6.20 4.93 13.26
C ARG A 192 -5.46 3.75 13.92
N MET A 193 -4.14 3.84 14.07
CA MET A 193 -3.27 2.84 14.71
C MET A 193 -3.31 1.46 14.03
N ASN A 194 -3.27 1.42 12.69
CA ASN A 194 -3.38 0.16 11.93
C ASN A 194 -2.48 0.07 10.69
N SER A 195 -1.58 1.03 10.47
CA SER A 195 -0.65 1.04 9.33
C SER A 195 0.57 1.90 9.65
N GLY A 196 1.76 1.30 9.71
CA GLY A 196 3.02 2.05 9.82
C GLY A 196 3.41 2.66 8.47
N GLY A 197 3.40 1.83 7.43
CA GLY A 197 3.46 2.24 6.04
C GLY A 197 2.43 1.49 5.21
N THR A 198 2.13 2.04 4.04
CA THR A 198 1.39 1.41 2.94
C THR A 198 1.61 2.28 1.70
N LEU A 199 1.13 1.87 0.54
CA LEU A 199 1.24 2.66 -0.67
C LEU A 199 0.02 2.54 -1.57
N ASP A 200 -0.10 3.48 -2.50
CA ASP A 200 -0.94 3.37 -3.69
C ASP A 200 -0.36 4.19 -4.86
N GLU A 201 -1.17 4.46 -5.89
CA GLU A 201 -0.75 5.26 -7.05
C GLU A 201 -0.36 6.72 -6.69
N ALA A 202 -0.84 7.27 -5.57
CA ALA A 202 -0.45 8.60 -5.12
C ALA A 202 0.98 8.61 -4.57
N GLY A 203 1.40 7.52 -3.91
CA GLY A 203 2.77 7.32 -3.44
C GLY A 203 2.86 6.51 -2.17
N LEU A 204 3.89 6.79 -1.36
CA LEU A 204 4.11 6.12 -0.07
C LEU A 204 3.32 6.84 1.02
N LEU A 205 2.62 6.09 1.87
CA LEU A 205 1.71 6.60 2.89
C LEU A 205 2.20 6.13 4.27
N ILE A 206 2.76 7.04 5.06
CA ILE A 206 3.37 6.74 6.36
C ILE A 206 2.46 7.23 7.48
N GLY A 207 1.98 6.31 8.32
CA GLY A 207 1.19 6.61 9.51
C GLY A 207 2.07 6.96 10.70
N LEU A 208 2.21 8.26 11.00
CA LEU A 208 3.07 8.74 12.09
C LEU A 208 2.62 8.26 13.48
N GLU A 209 1.34 7.89 13.64
CA GLU A 209 0.84 7.33 14.89
C GLU A 209 1.48 5.98 15.22
N MET A 210 2.09 5.29 14.26
CA MET A 210 2.85 4.06 14.50
C MET A 210 4.33 4.31 14.81
N TYR A 211 4.78 5.57 14.81
CA TYR A 211 6.16 5.98 15.10
C TYR A 211 6.28 6.89 16.31
N GLY A 212 5.29 6.88 17.20
CA GLY A 212 5.22 7.75 18.37
C GLY A 212 6.01 7.27 19.59
N ARG A 213 6.78 6.17 19.55
CA ARG A 213 7.53 5.68 20.73
C ARG A 213 8.64 6.65 21.10
N GLY A 214 8.82 6.83 22.41
CA GLY A 214 9.87 7.64 23.00
C GLY A 214 9.73 7.71 24.52
N ASP A 215 10.67 8.40 25.16
CA ASP A 215 10.68 8.56 26.61
C ASP A 215 9.42 9.29 27.11
N GLY A 216 8.76 8.71 28.12
CA GLY A 216 7.57 9.31 28.73
C GLY A 216 6.28 9.20 27.92
N VAL A 217 6.29 8.54 26.77
CA VAL A 217 5.08 8.32 25.94
C VAL A 217 4.12 7.34 26.64
N PRO A 218 2.82 7.67 26.78
CA PRO A 218 1.86 6.83 27.47
C PRO A 218 1.42 5.62 26.63
N LEU A 219 2.14 4.51 26.75
CA LEU A 219 1.81 3.25 26.05
C LEU A 219 0.77 2.38 26.77
N GLY A 220 0.32 2.80 27.96
CA GLY A 220 -0.61 2.01 28.79
C GLY A 220 -2.02 1.88 28.22
N GLU A 221 -2.40 2.74 27.26
CA GLU A 221 -3.69 2.65 26.56
C GLU A 221 -3.64 1.65 25.40
N LEU A 222 -2.45 1.36 24.87
CA LEU A 222 -2.28 0.54 23.69
C LEU A 222 -2.50 -0.95 23.97
N GLY A 223 -2.89 -1.72 22.95
CA GLY A 223 -2.90 -3.18 23.02
C GLY A 223 -1.50 -3.79 23.08
N GLU A 224 -1.40 -5.10 23.34
CA GLU A 224 -0.13 -5.84 23.33
C GLU A 224 0.56 -5.74 21.96
N TRP A 225 -0.20 -5.97 20.89
CA TRP A 225 0.30 -5.85 19.53
C TRP A 225 0.87 -4.46 19.23
N HIS A 226 0.13 -3.38 19.51
CA HIS A 226 0.60 -2.01 19.31
C HIS A 226 1.88 -1.72 20.11
N ARG A 227 1.97 -2.19 21.35
CA ARG A 227 3.20 -2.07 22.13
C ARG A 227 4.37 -2.86 21.53
N ALA A 228 4.14 -3.93 20.79
CA ALA A 228 5.21 -4.62 20.08
C ALA A 228 5.70 -3.80 18.88
N VAL A 229 4.77 -3.22 18.10
CA VAL A 229 5.09 -2.69 16.76
C VAL A 229 5.30 -1.17 16.66
N VAL A 230 4.85 -0.36 17.62
CA VAL A 230 5.04 1.10 17.55
C VAL A 230 6.54 1.43 17.61
N GLY A 231 7.05 2.06 16.56
CA GLY A 231 8.45 2.44 16.41
C GLY A 231 8.76 3.84 16.93
N GLU A 232 10.04 4.20 16.92
CA GLU A 232 10.51 5.55 17.17
C GLU A 232 10.52 6.38 15.88
N LEU A 233 10.41 7.70 15.97
CA LEU A 233 10.52 8.58 14.80
C LEU A 233 11.88 8.46 14.07
N ALA A 234 12.94 8.01 14.75
CA ALA A 234 14.23 7.75 14.13
C ALA A 234 14.19 6.63 13.06
N ASN A 235 13.14 5.79 13.09
CA ASN A 235 12.91 4.71 12.14
C ASN A 235 12.24 5.18 10.85
N LEU A 236 11.85 6.46 10.73
CA LEU A 236 11.16 6.99 9.55
C LEU A 236 11.93 6.77 8.23
N PRO A 237 13.26 6.97 8.14
CA PRO A 237 13.96 6.66 6.90
C PRO A 237 13.95 5.16 6.56
N ASP A 238 13.86 4.26 7.55
CA ASP A 238 13.87 2.81 7.32
C ASP A 238 12.53 2.32 6.79
N ILE A 239 11.42 2.81 7.36
CA ILE A 239 10.09 2.50 6.82
C ILE A 239 9.90 3.11 5.44
N VAL A 240 10.39 4.33 5.19
CA VAL A 240 10.30 4.93 3.85
C VAL A 240 11.06 4.08 2.82
N ALA A 241 12.26 3.59 3.17
CA ALA A 241 13.00 2.69 2.30
C ALA A 241 12.30 1.33 2.10
N HIS A 242 11.69 0.77 3.16
CA HIS A 242 10.89 -0.46 3.08
C HIS A 242 9.67 -0.29 2.14
N GLU A 243 8.87 0.75 2.34
CA GLU A 243 7.70 1.03 1.47
C GLU A 243 8.12 1.38 0.04
N TRP A 244 9.29 2.01 -0.13
CA TRP A 244 9.84 2.25 -1.47
C TRP A 244 10.14 0.93 -2.20
N VAL A 245 10.64 -0.09 -1.51
CA VAL A 245 10.85 -1.42 -2.12
C VAL A 245 9.52 -2.03 -2.54
N HIS A 246 8.49 -1.96 -1.68
CA HIS A 246 7.15 -2.39 -2.07
C HIS A 246 6.62 -1.66 -3.30
N PHE A 247 6.92 -0.36 -3.46
CA PHE A 247 6.52 0.40 -4.64
C PHE A 247 7.20 -0.11 -5.93
N GLN A 248 8.40 -0.71 -5.83
CA GLN A 248 9.09 -1.30 -6.98
C GLN A 248 8.66 -2.75 -7.28
N GLN A 249 8.00 -3.42 -6.32
CA GLN A 249 7.58 -4.81 -6.48
C GLN A 249 6.44 -4.93 -7.50
N SER A 250 6.59 -5.88 -8.42
CA SER A 250 5.59 -6.18 -9.45
C SER A 250 4.22 -6.57 -8.86
N PRO A 251 3.12 -6.40 -9.61
CA PRO A 251 1.78 -6.83 -9.18
C PRO A 251 1.72 -8.29 -8.73
N GLU A 252 2.49 -9.18 -9.38
CA GLU A 252 2.57 -10.59 -9.03
C GLU A 252 3.12 -10.78 -7.60
N VAL A 253 4.15 -10.01 -7.20
CA VAL A 253 4.70 -10.04 -5.83
C VAL A 253 3.71 -9.48 -4.81
N GLN A 254 2.86 -8.53 -5.21
CA GLN A 254 1.80 -7.99 -4.34
C GLN A 254 0.70 -9.01 -4.06
N ASP A 255 0.52 -10.01 -4.92
CA ASP A 255 -0.41 -11.12 -4.67
C ASP A 255 0.21 -12.11 -3.67
N GLN A 256 -0.42 -12.17 -2.50
CA GLN A 256 0.00 -12.98 -1.34
C GLN A 256 -1.03 -14.08 -1.05
N PRO A 257 -1.17 -15.13 -1.87
CA PRO A 257 -2.07 -16.25 -1.60
C PRO A 257 -1.51 -17.25 -0.58
N THR A 258 -0.19 -17.26 -0.36
CA THR A 258 0.49 -18.19 0.55
C THR A 258 1.42 -17.48 1.52
N LEU A 259 1.71 -18.15 2.65
CA LEU A 259 2.63 -17.65 3.66
C LEU A 259 4.03 -17.41 3.07
N LEU A 260 4.51 -18.28 2.16
CA LEU A 260 5.77 -18.10 1.46
C LEU A 260 5.80 -16.78 0.68
N ARG A 261 4.76 -16.50 -0.11
CA ARG A 261 4.69 -15.28 -0.92
C ARG A 261 4.58 -14.04 -0.06
N ALA A 262 3.79 -14.09 1.00
CA ALA A 262 3.66 -13.00 1.96
C ALA A 262 5.00 -12.70 2.67
N ALA A 263 5.68 -13.75 3.17
CA ALA A 263 6.99 -13.65 3.77
C ALA A 263 8.03 -13.09 2.78
N LEU A 264 8.07 -13.58 1.54
CA LEU A 264 8.99 -13.07 0.51
C LEU A 264 8.74 -11.59 0.20
N ARG A 265 7.48 -11.17 0.04
CA ARG A 265 7.13 -9.76 -0.21
C ARG A 265 7.71 -8.84 0.88
N GLU A 266 7.46 -9.17 2.14
CA GLU A 266 7.89 -8.39 3.31
C GLU A 266 9.41 -8.48 3.55
N GLY A 267 9.95 -9.70 3.50
CA GLY A 267 11.36 -9.95 3.75
C GLY A 267 12.29 -9.41 2.67
N VAL A 268 11.85 -9.35 1.40
CA VAL A 268 12.58 -8.64 0.34
C VAL A 268 12.62 -7.14 0.63
N ALA A 269 11.51 -6.55 1.10
CA ALA A 269 11.47 -5.14 1.46
C ALA A 269 12.43 -4.81 2.61
N ASP A 270 12.44 -5.63 3.67
CA ASP A 270 13.41 -5.50 4.76
C ASP A 270 14.86 -5.67 4.29
N PHE A 271 15.14 -6.71 3.49
CA PHE A 271 16.50 -7.00 3.03
C PHE A 271 17.06 -5.90 2.13
N LEU A 272 16.29 -5.43 1.14
CA LEU A 272 16.75 -4.38 0.23
C LEU A 272 16.83 -3.02 0.91
N SER A 273 15.93 -2.73 1.85
CA SER A 273 16.00 -1.53 2.69
C SER A 273 17.28 -1.53 3.53
N GLU A 274 17.64 -2.64 4.18
CA GLU A 274 18.91 -2.74 4.91
C GLU A 274 20.12 -2.66 3.98
N LEU A 275 20.06 -3.31 2.81
CA LEU A 275 21.16 -3.27 1.84
C LEU A 275 21.49 -1.83 1.42
N GLY A 276 20.48 -0.97 1.28
CA GLY A 276 20.66 0.43 0.94
C GLY A 276 21.03 1.31 2.12
N THR A 277 20.27 1.23 3.21
CA THR A 277 20.40 2.18 4.34
C THR A 277 21.45 1.76 5.37
N GLY A 278 21.85 0.48 5.39
CA GLY A 278 22.68 -0.10 6.43
C GLY A 278 21.97 -0.23 7.79
N ARG A 279 20.65 0.00 7.84
CA ARG A 279 19.83 -0.03 9.05
C ARG A 279 18.71 -1.05 8.91
N HIS A 280 18.27 -1.59 10.04
CA HIS A 280 17.31 -2.69 10.07
C HIS A 280 16.11 -2.35 10.95
N ILE A 281 14.93 -2.23 10.35
CA ILE A 281 13.70 -1.82 11.06
C ILE A 281 13.24 -2.86 12.10
N ASN A 282 13.39 -4.15 11.77
CA ASN A 282 12.98 -5.28 12.62
C ASN A 282 14.13 -5.99 13.36
N GLN A 283 15.18 -5.26 13.79
CA GLN A 283 16.36 -5.87 14.42
C GLN A 283 16.04 -6.73 15.66
N HIS A 284 15.02 -6.33 16.44
CA HIS A 284 14.58 -7.08 17.61
C HIS A 284 14.01 -8.47 17.27
N VAL A 285 13.28 -8.58 16.15
CA VAL A 285 12.76 -9.86 15.62
C VAL A 285 13.93 -10.78 15.28
N HIS A 286 14.95 -10.25 14.60
CA HIS A 286 16.14 -11.01 14.24
C HIS A 286 16.90 -11.52 15.47
N ALA A 287 17.11 -10.65 16.48
CA ALA A 287 17.78 -11.03 17.72
C ALA A 287 17.07 -12.19 18.44
N TRP A 288 15.73 -12.23 18.38
CA TRP A 288 14.94 -13.31 18.96
C TRP A 288 14.94 -14.59 18.10
N ALA A 289 14.85 -14.44 16.78
CA ALA A 289 14.67 -15.53 15.82
C ALA A 289 15.96 -16.30 15.50
N GLU A 290 17.11 -15.62 15.40
CA GLU A 290 18.40 -16.25 15.07
C GLU A 290 18.77 -17.46 15.96
N PRO A 291 18.68 -17.40 17.31
CA PRO A 291 18.96 -18.57 18.15
C PRO A 291 17.92 -19.70 18.01
N ARG A 292 16.77 -19.43 17.36
CA ARG A 292 15.64 -20.36 17.15
C ARG A 292 15.50 -20.81 15.69
N ALA A 293 16.46 -20.43 14.85
CA ALA A 293 16.39 -20.51 13.40
C ALA A 293 15.96 -21.89 12.87
N ALA A 294 16.55 -22.98 13.37
CA ALA A 294 16.25 -24.33 12.91
C ALA A 294 14.80 -24.76 13.21
N GLY A 295 14.30 -24.44 14.41
CA GLY A 295 12.91 -24.74 14.80
C GLY A 295 11.91 -23.91 14.00
N LEU A 296 12.19 -22.62 13.81
CA LEU A 296 11.35 -21.74 13.00
C LEU A 296 11.30 -22.19 11.53
N TRP A 297 12.41 -22.65 10.97
CA TRP A 297 12.41 -23.22 9.61
C TRP A 297 11.52 -24.46 9.51
N ALA A 298 11.63 -25.39 10.46
CA ALA A 298 10.81 -26.60 10.47
C ALA A 298 9.30 -26.30 10.60
N GLU A 299 8.94 -25.29 11.39
CA GLU A 299 7.56 -24.78 11.49
C GLU A 299 7.10 -24.15 10.17
N PHE A 300 7.89 -23.23 9.62
CA PHE A 300 7.55 -22.51 8.39
C PHE A 300 7.38 -23.44 7.20
N ALA A 301 8.30 -24.39 7.00
CA ALA A 301 8.27 -25.32 5.88
C ALA A 301 6.99 -26.18 5.81
N GLN A 302 6.31 -26.40 6.95
CA GLN A 302 5.03 -27.11 7.00
C GLN A 302 3.83 -26.22 6.63
N MET A 303 3.96 -24.91 6.79
CA MET A 303 2.88 -23.94 6.63
C MET A 303 2.98 -23.10 5.35
N MET A 304 4.17 -22.98 4.76
CA MET A 304 4.51 -21.96 3.77
C MET A 304 3.64 -21.97 2.49
N ASP A 305 3.09 -23.12 2.13
CA ASP A 305 2.20 -23.28 0.95
C ASP A 305 0.73 -22.96 1.26
N GLY A 306 0.37 -22.78 2.53
CA GLY A 306 -0.97 -22.45 2.99
C GLY A 306 -1.24 -20.95 3.04
N SER A 307 -2.53 -20.59 3.14
CA SER A 307 -3.01 -19.21 3.25
C SER A 307 -3.27 -18.76 4.69
N ASP A 308 -2.83 -19.53 5.69
CA ASP A 308 -2.93 -19.19 7.10
C ASP A 308 -1.62 -18.54 7.57
N TYR A 309 -1.72 -17.30 8.05
CA TYR A 309 -0.56 -16.49 8.49
C TYR A 309 -0.43 -16.41 10.00
N THR A 310 -1.31 -17.08 10.73
CA THR A 310 -1.37 -17.04 12.20
C THR A 310 -0.01 -17.38 12.80
N GLY A 311 0.51 -16.48 13.65
CA GLY A 311 1.82 -16.64 14.30
C GLY A 311 3.04 -16.32 13.44
N TRP A 312 2.84 -15.86 12.20
CA TRP A 312 3.90 -15.47 11.27
C TRP A 312 3.83 -14.01 10.81
N LEU A 313 2.63 -13.51 10.49
CA LEU A 313 2.43 -12.15 10.00
C LEU A 313 1.24 -11.49 10.69
N TYR A 314 1.37 -10.20 11.01
CA TYR A 314 0.29 -9.31 11.44
C TYR A 314 -0.38 -9.64 12.78
N ASP A 315 0.10 -10.64 13.50
CA ASP A 315 -0.40 -11.03 14.82
C ASP A 315 0.76 -11.39 15.78
N THR A 316 0.49 -11.26 17.08
CA THR A 316 1.35 -11.72 18.16
C THR A 316 0.74 -12.95 18.81
N GLN A 317 1.51 -14.02 19.02
CA GLN A 317 1.05 -15.08 19.92
C GLN A 317 1.22 -14.62 21.37
N ALA A 318 0.12 -14.59 22.12
CA ALA A 318 0.14 -14.12 23.50
C ALA A 318 0.91 -15.09 24.41
N GLY A 319 1.80 -14.53 25.26
CA GLY A 319 2.27 -15.21 26.47
C GLY A 319 3.64 -15.91 26.43
N ASP A 320 4.36 -15.93 25.30
CA ASP A 320 5.69 -16.58 25.19
C ASP A 320 6.83 -15.65 24.74
N GLY A 321 6.51 -14.36 24.51
CA GLY A 321 7.48 -13.39 23.99
C GLY A 321 7.87 -13.63 22.54
N ARG A 322 7.09 -14.41 21.77
CA ARG A 322 7.21 -14.56 20.32
C ARG A 322 6.90 -13.20 19.65
N PRO A 323 7.85 -12.61 18.90
CA PRO A 323 7.61 -11.37 18.18
C PRO A 323 6.50 -11.54 17.16
N ALA A 324 5.80 -10.43 16.88
CA ALA A 324 5.04 -10.31 15.65
C ALA A 324 5.99 -10.43 14.44
N ASP A 325 5.41 -10.72 13.28
CA ASP A 325 6.07 -10.50 11.99
C ASP A 325 7.34 -11.35 11.74
N LEU A 326 7.41 -12.56 12.31
CA LEU A 326 8.48 -13.53 12.03
C LEU A 326 8.57 -13.94 10.55
N GLY A 327 7.49 -13.78 9.78
CA GLY A 327 7.50 -13.98 8.34
C GLY A 327 8.44 -13.02 7.62
N TYR A 328 8.64 -11.79 8.14
CA TYR A 328 9.58 -10.81 7.60
C TYR A 328 11.01 -11.36 7.72
N TRP A 329 11.37 -11.88 8.90
CA TRP A 329 12.67 -12.51 9.13
C TRP A 329 12.89 -13.72 8.21
N MET A 330 11.89 -14.57 8.03
CA MET A 330 12.02 -15.75 7.16
C MET A 330 12.23 -15.34 5.69
N GLY A 331 11.40 -14.45 5.17
CA GLY A 331 11.56 -13.91 3.82
C GLY A 331 12.89 -13.21 3.62
N TYR A 332 13.34 -12.45 4.63
CA TYR A 332 14.64 -11.78 4.63
C TYR A 332 15.78 -12.80 4.49
N ARG A 333 15.71 -13.91 5.24
CA ARG A 333 16.72 -14.98 5.17
C ARG A 333 16.78 -15.61 3.78
N ILE A 334 15.62 -15.88 3.18
CA ILE A 334 15.52 -16.40 1.81
C ILE A 334 16.13 -15.40 0.81
N ALA A 335 15.72 -14.13 0.85
CA ALA A 335 16.22 -13.08 -0.02
C ALA A 335 17.74 -12.91 0.12
N ARG A 336 18.25 -12.80 1.35
CA ARG A 336 19.68 -12.67 1.63
C ARG A 336 20.50 -13.86 1.13
N ALA A 337 20.00 -15.08 1.30
CA ALA A 337 20.66 -16.29 0.80
C ALA A 337 20.75 -16.27 -0.74
N TYR A 338 19.63 -15.96 -1.40
CA TYR A 338 19.57 -15.78 -2.85
C TYR A 338 20.57 -14.71 -3.34
N TYR A 339 20.53 -13.52 -2.75
CA TYR A 339 21.45 -12.42 -3.09
C TYR A 339 22.90 -12.85 -2.94
N ARG A 340 23.27 -13.54 -1.86
CA ARG A 340 24.64 -14.00 -1.61
C ARG A 340 25.14 -14.98 -2.66
N ARG A 341 24.28 -15.91 -3.07
CA ARG A 341 24.60 -16.95 -4.06
C ARG A 341 24.70 -16.41 -5.48
N ALA A 342 23.91 -15.39 -5.81
CA ALA A 342 23.90 -14.80 -7.15
C ALA A 342 25.27 -14.24 -7.56
N ALA A 343 25.71 -14.53 -8.79
CA ALA A 343 26.94 -13.97 -9.35
C ALA A 343 26.77 -12.48 -9.71
N ASP A 344 25.61 -12.13 -10.27
CA ASP A 344 25.22 -10.76 -10.57
C ASP A 344 24.26 -10.25 -9.50
N LYS A 345 24.73 -9.30 -8.67
CA LYS A 345 23.93 -8.71 -7.60
C LYS A 345 22.82 -7.80 -8.11
N ARG A 346 23.01 -7.17 -9.28
CA ARG A 346 21.99 -6.30 -9.88
C ARG A 346 20.86 -7.14 -10.43
N GLU A 347 21.18 -8.29 -11.02
CA GLU A 347 20.14 -9.23 -11.46
C GLU A 347 19.37 -9.79 -10.26
N ALA A 348 20.07 -10.17 -9.19
CA ALA A 348 19.39 -10.69 -8.01
C ALA A 348 18.36 -9.71 -7.41
N ILE A 349 18.67 -8.42 -7.42
CA ILE A 349 17.72 -7.37 -6.98
C ILE A 349 16.54 -7.29 -7.94
N ARG A 350 16.75 -7.39 -9.26
CA ARG A 350 15.65 -7.41 -10.25
C ARG A 350 14.73 -8.61 -10.06
N ASP A 351 15.30 -9.78 -9.77
CA ASP A 351 14.55 -11.01 -9.54
C ASP A 351 13.71 -10.90 -8.26
N MET A 352 14.28 -10.36 -7.18
CA MET A 352 13.55 -10.11 -5.92
C MET A 352 12.32 -9.20 -6.07
N LEU A 353 12.41 -8.19 -6.95
CA LEU A 353 11.30 -7.27 -7.20
C LEU A 353 10.22 -7.88 -8.12
N ARG A 354 10.52 -9.02 -8.76
CA ARG A 354 9.68 -9.66 -9.78
C ARG A 354 9.55 -11.17 -9.56
N ILE A 355 9.43 -11.59 -8.29
CA ILE A 355 9.25 -13.00 -7.96
C ILE A 355 7.88 -13.47 -8.47
N GLU A 356 7.89 -14.17 -9.59
CA GLU A 356 6.69 -14.81 -10.16
C GLU A 356 6.46 -16.18 -9.50
N ASP A 357 7.50 -17.01 -9.45
CA ASP A 357 7.50 -18.34 -8.83
C ASP A 357 8.27 -18.34 -7.50
N ALA A 358 7.51 -18.31 -6.41
CA ALA A 358 8.06 -18.28 -5.06
C ALA A 358 8.78 -19.58 -4.66
N ALA A 359 8.32 -20.74 -5.16
CA ALA A 359 8.93 -22.03 -4.84
C ALA A 359 10.28 -22.16 -5.55
N ALA A 360 10.35 -21.79 -6.83
CA ALA A 360 11.60 -21.76 -7.58
C ALA A 360 12.59 -20.75 -6.99
N PHE A 361 12.12 -19.57 -6.55
CA PHE A 361 12.97 -18.58 -5.88
C PHE A 361 13.53 -19.11 -4.56
N LEU A 362 12.70 -19.78 -3.75
CA LEU A 362 13.13 -20.43 -2.52
C LEU A 362 14.19 -21.50 -2.78
N GLU A 363 13.96 -22.40 -3.74
CA GLU A 363 14.94 -23.42 -4.12
C GLU A 363 16.26 -22.79 -4.56
N ALA A 364 16.20 -21.80 -5.45
CA ALA A 364 17.38 -21.10 -5.96
C ALA A 364 18.16 -20.34 -4.87
N SER A 365 17.50 -19.95 -3.77
CA SER A 365 18.15 -19.30 -2.64
C SER A 365 19.17 -20.20 -1.93
N GLY A 366 18.95 -21.51 -1.93
CA GLY A 366 19.75 -22.49 -1.20
C GLY A 366 19.66 -22.35 0.34
N VAL A 367 18.63 -21.68 0.85
CA VAL A 367 18.48 -21.43 2.31
C VAL A 367 18.11 -22.70 3.06
N THR A 368 17.40 -23.64 2.43
CA THR A 368 17.02 -24.93 3.02
C THR A 368 18.27 -25.69 3.47
N GLU A 369 19.30 -25.77 2.62
CA GLU A 369 20.56 -26.43 2.94
C GLU A 369 21.38 -25.68 4.01
N GLU A 370 21.17 -24.37 4.17
CA GLU A 370 21.74 -23.58 5.26
C GLU A 370 21.12 -23.98 6.61
N PHE A 371 19.80 -24.05 6.70
CA PHE A 371 19.08 -24.46 7.92
C PHE A 371 19.36 -25.92 8.28
N GLU A 372 19.37 -26.84 7.31
CA GLU A 372 19.66 -28.27 7.54
C GLU A 372 21.10 -28.53 8.01
N ARG A 373 22.08 -27.73 7.55
CA ARG A 373 23.46 -27.83 8.05
C ARG A 373 23.59 -27.29 9.47
N SER A 374 22.88 -26.22 9.78
CA SER A 374 22.91 -25.56 11.09
C SER A 374 22.26 -26.45 12.16
N GLY A 375 21.13 -27.10 11.86
CA GLY A 375 20.48 -28.06 12.76
C GLY A 375 21.39 -29.23 13.14
N ARG A 376 22.04 -29.87 12.16
CA ARG A 376 22.99 -30.98 12.39
C ARG A 376 24.25 -30.57 13.17
N ALA A 377 24.62 -29.29 13.17
CA ALA A 377 25.74 -28.79 13.96
C ALA A 377 25.36 -28.51 15.43
N GLY A 378 24.08 -28.20 15.70
CA GLY A 378 23.53 -28.06 17.05
C GLY A 378 23.40 -29.40 17.76
N GLU A 379 22.86 -30.42 17.08
CA GLU A 379 22.66 -31.78 17.64
C GLU A 379 23.96 -32.51 18.00
N ARG A 380 25.11 -32.10 17.43
CA ARG A 380 26.43 -32.68 17.75
C ARG A 380 27.12 -32.01 18.94
N LYS A 381 26.54 -30.96 19.51
CA LYS A 381 27.07 -30.22 20.66
C LYS A 381 26.30 -30.46 21.96
N GLU A 382 25.18 -31.17 21.89
CA GLU A 382 24.49 -31.80 23.02
C GLU A 382 24.99 -33.24 23.19
#